data_AF-A0A8T6IFI7-F1
#
_entry.id   AF-A0A8T6IFI7-F1
#
_cell.length_a   1.000
_cell.length_b   1.000
_cell.length_c   1.000
_cell.angle_alpha   90.00
_cell.angle_beta   90.00
_cell.angle_gamma   90.00
#
_symmetry.space_group_name_H-M   'P 1'
#
loop_
_entity.id
_entity.type
_entity.pdbx_description
1 polymer ?
#
loop_
_entity_poly.entity_id
_entity_poly.type
_entity_poly.pdbx_seq_one_letter_code
_entity_poly.pdbx_strand_id
1 'polypeptide(L)'
;MAKRETCTSGVEAREAAARYEAVDADALNAWLRDLLPEERGCVLDVGAGSGRDAQWLTELGHEVVAVEPDCAMRREAERFHPQRSFELLPDRLPKLAATGRTGLAFDLILLNAVWMFVAPRDRERSFRKLVTLLKPRGVIAFSLRRPVDRARGMYPVDREEIEGLARRHGAYVEAVSEAPDLSGRAELSWLRVVVRLPDDGSGALPLVRRIVLRDNKSSTYKLGLLRAVCRVAHGAPGFARHVDGQHVDVPLGLVALFWIRLYLPLLSGDLPQSPSNRRAFERIGFARAPLRALSGALSPVDLAPGASITGDRGAMLHRALQDACATIERMPAKHLTWPDDSPIFPVRRARPVAARGGVLDAGYLRAFGTLRVPAHLWRAMQRYSVWIEPALVEEWIGLTAGYAERQSRTLDERVVRRTMRWYEPAREVATARRRAEVVLESRSPLHCVWTGKRLRRDGLDIDHCFPYSAWPCDDLWNLMPAARSVNQWKKRELLPDDRTLRGAKDRILEWWSVAYCSEAALDERFRLEARARLPALGTSEAPDDIFTAMSLQRMRLSNDQQVPEWAGPTPPT
;
A
#
# COMPACT_ATOMS: atom_id res chain seq x y z
N MET A 1 28.22 -28.22 -1.53
CA MET A 1 27.79 -28.26 -2.94
C MET A 1 26.38 -28.84 -2.91
N ALA A 2 25.35 -28.00 -2.80
CA ALA A 2 23.96 -28.44 -2.56
C ALA A 2 23.55 -29.40 -3.69
N LYS A 3 23.41 -30.70 -3.34
CA LYS A 3 23.30 -31.91 -4.18
C LYS A 3 23.72 -31.67 -5.65
N ARG A 4 24.89 -32.19 -6.01
CA ARG A 4 25.47 -32.04 -7.36
C ARG A 4 24.43 -32.32 -8.44
N GLU A 5 24.52 -31.55 -9.53
CA GLU A 5 23.81 -31.83 -10.78
C GLU A 5 24.53 -33.01 -11.44
N THR A 6 24.39 -34.16 -10.81
CA THR A 6 24.99 -35.44 -11.17
C THR A 6 23.87 -36.45 -11.15
N CYS A 7 23.90 -37.43 -12.05
CA CYS A 7 23.20 -38.67 -11.76
C CYS A 7 24.07 -39.42 -10.76
N THR A 8 23.66 -39.50 -9.49
CA THR A 8 24.20 -40.54 -8.61
C THR A 8 23.94 -41.91 -9.24
N SER A 9 24.68 -42.92 -8.78
CA SER A 9 24.44 -44.27 -9.29
C SER A 9 22.98 -44.66 -9.05
N GLY A 10 22.36 -45.33 -10.03
CA GLY A 10 20.95 -45.71 -9.93
C GLY A 10 20.65 -46.62 -8.72
N VAL A 11 21.67 -47.35 -8.23
CA VAL A 11 21.57 -48.21 -7.04
C VAL A 11 21.48 -47.36 -5.77
N GLU A 12 22.40 -46.40 -5.58
CA GLU A 12 22.38 -45.52 -4.39
C GLU A 12 21.12 -44.67 -4.33
N ALA A 13 20.66 -44.14 -5.47
CA ALA A 13 19.42 -43.37 -5.55
C ALA A 13 18.21 -44.22 -5.17
N ARG A 14 18.13 -45.47 -5.66
CA ARG A 14 17.04 -46.40 -5.32
C ARG A 14 17.03 -46.77 -3.84
N GLU A 15 18.18 -47.07 -3.25
CA GLU A 15 18.29 -47.37 -1.81
C GLU A 15 17.96 -46.15 -0.93
N ALA A 16 18.35 -44.95 -1.37
CA ALA A 16 17.97 -43.72 -0.67
C ALA A 16 16.47 -43.46 -0.78
N ALA A 17 15.89 -43.57 -1.98
CA ALA A 17 14.46 -43.36 -2.20
C ALA A 17 13.61 -44.36 -1.40
N ALA A 18 13.96 -45.66 -1.41
CA ALA A 18 13.26 -46.66 -0.61
C ALA A 18 13.27 -46.34 0.89
N ARG A 19 14.40 -45.82 1.43
CA ARG A 19 14.48 -45.40 2.84
C ARG A 19 13.63 -44.16 3.12
N TYR A 20 13.48 -43.25 2.16
CA TYR A 20 12.63 -42.06 2.34
C TYR A 20 11.16 -42.46 2.35
N GLU A 21 10.73 -43.28 1.38
CA GLU A 21 9.35 -43.77 1.29
C GLU A 21 8.95 -44.69 2.46
N ALA A 22 9.91 -45.33 3.13
CA ALA A 22 9.63 -46.15 4.32
C ALA A 22 9.21 -45.34 5.55
N VAL A 23 9.40 -44.01 5.56
CA VAL A 23 8.97 -43.13 6.65
C VAL A 23 7.65 -42.47 6.26
N ASP A 24 6.64 -42.63 7.10
CA ASP A 24 5.33 -42.02 6.89
C ASP A 24 5.42 -40.48 6.82
N ALA A 25 4.93 -39.92 5.71
CA ALA A 25 5.03 -38.50 5.41
C ALA A 25 4.20 -37.65 6.37
N ASP A 26 3.02 -38.15 6.75
CA ASP A 26 2.06 -37.45 7.59
C ASP A 26 2.58 -37.32 9.04
N ALA A 27 3.14 -38.40 9.58
CA ALA A 27 3.82 -38.39 10.88
C ALA A 27 5.09 -37.53 10.87
N LEU A 28 5.89 -37.59 9.79
CA LEU A 28 7.11 -36.79 9.67
C LEU A 28 6.80 -35.29 9.63
N ASN A 29 5.78 -34.91 8.88
CA ASN A 29 5.41 -33.53 8.61
C ASN A 29 4.26 -33.02 9.49
N ALA A 30 3.84 -33.77 10.51
CA ALA A 30 2.76 -33.39 11.43
C ALA A 30 2.93 -32.00 12.05
N TRP A 31 4.17 -31.57 12.26
CA TRP A 31 4.52 -30.24 12.79
C TRP A 31 4.21 -29.08 11.84
N LEU A 32 3.88 -29.36 10.59
CA LEU A 32 3.50 -28.37 9.59
C LEU A 32 2.00 -28.14 9.51
N ARG A 33 1.15 -28.99 10.12
CA ARG A 33 -0.31 -28.91 9.93
C ARG A 33 -0.89 -27.53 10.20
N ASP A 34 -0.50 -26.92 11.31
CA ASP A 34 -0.98 -25.58 11.71
C ASP A 34 -0.38 -24.44 10.86
N LEU A 35 0.59 -24.75 10.00
CA LEU A 35 1.29 -23.81 9.13
C LEU A 35 0.87 -23.95 7.66
N LEU A 36 0.18 -25.04 7.32
CA LEU A 36 -0.36 -25.26 5.98
C LEU A 36 -1.50 -24.26 5.72
N PRO A 37 -1.67 -23.81 4.47
CA PRO A 37 -2.80 -22.98 4.10
C PRO A 37 -4.13 -23.71 4.37
N GLU A 38 -5.11 -23.03 4.98
CA GLU A 38 -6.45 -23.61 5.25
C GLU A 38 -7.22 -23.94 3.96
N GLU A 39 -6.91 -23.22 2.86
CA GLU A 39 -7.42 -23.47 1.52
C GLU A 39 -6.36 -24.12 0.61
N ARG A 40 -6.73 -24.42 -0.63
CA ARG A 40 -5.80 -24.90 -1.68
C ARG A 40 -4.67 -23.91 -1.96
N GLY A 41 -3.55 -24.06 -1.24
CA GLY A 41 -2.33 -23.27 -1.40
C GLY A 41 -1.35 -23.81 -2.46
N CYS A 42 -0.33 -22.99 -2.77
CA CYS A 42 0.77 -23.31 -3.67
C CYS A 42 2.05 -23.54 -2.86
N VAL A 43 2.66 -24.72 -3.00
CA VAL A 43 3.78 -25.18 -2.17
C VAL A 43 4.99 -25.51 -3.04
N LEU A 44 6.18 -25.14 -2.56
CA LEU A 44 7.46 -25.50 -3.17
C LEU A 44 8.20 -26.48 -2.26
N ASP A 45 8.42 -27.71 -2.72
CA ASP A 45 9.27 -28.69 -2.04
C ASP A 45 10.70 -28.63 -2.64
N VAL A 46 11.64 -28.05 -1.89
CA VAL A 46 13.03 -27.88 -2.36
C VAL A 46 13.87 -29.06 -1.89
N GLY A 47 14.37 -29.83 -2.86
CA GLY A 47 15.13 -31.06 -2.66
C GLY A 47 14.25 -32.28 -2.38
N ALA A 48 13.17 -32.40 -3.16
CA ALA A 48 12.06 -33.34 -2.98
C ALA A 48 12.44 -34.83 -2.92
N GLY A 49 13.66 -35.21 -3.35
CA GLY A 49 14.14 -36.58 -3.23
C GLY A 49 13.27 -37.56 -4.02
N SER A 50 12.64 -38.50 -3.30
CA SER A 50 11.74 -39.51 -3.87
C SER A 50 10.33 -38.97 -4.17
N GLY A 51 10.04 -37.69 -3.87
CA GLY A 51 8.72 -37.10 -4.09
C GLY A 51 7.69 -37.38 -3.00
N ARG A 52 8.06 -38.12 -1.94
CA ARG A 52 7.18 -38.45 -0.80
C ARG A 52 6.45 -37.22 -0.23
N ASP A 53 7.21 -36.19 0.15
CA ASP A 53 6.63 -35.01 0.82
C ASP A 53 5.76 -34.20 -0.17
N ALA A 54 6.18 -34.11 -1.44
CA ALA A 54 5.39 -33.48 -2.50
C ALA A 54 4.07 -34.20 -2.79
N GLN A 55 4.07 -35.53 -2.80
CA GLN A 55 2.87 -36.35 -2.97
C GLN A 55 1.91 -36.14 -1.81
N TRP A 56 2.39 -36.24 -0.56
CA TRP A 56 1.59 -36.01 0.64
C TRP A 56 0.93 -34.62 0.65
N LEU A 57 1.68 -33.56 0.31
CA LEU A 57 1.13 -32.21 0.19
C LEU A 57 0.04 -32.10 -0.88
N THR A 58 0.15 -32.87 -1.96
CA THR A 58 -0.84 -32.89 -3.03
C THR A 58 -2.11 -33.63 -2.62
N GLU A 59 -1.98 -34.70 -1.82
CA GLU A 59 -3.11 -35.44 -1.23
C GLU A 59 -3.91 -34.59 -0.22
N LEU A 60 -3.25 -33.62 0.42
CA LEU A 60 -3.90 -32.57 1.22
C LEU A 60 -4.59 -31.50 0.37
N GLY A 61 -4.52 -31.59 -0.95
CA GLY A 61 -5.23 -30.73 -1.90
C GLY A 61 -4.43 -29.51 -2.39
N HIS A 62 -3.14 -29.39 -2.06
CA HIS A 62 -2.31 -28.27 -2.48
C HIS A 62 -1.75 -28.42 -3.91
N GLU A 63 -1.41 -27.29 -4.53
CA GLU A 63 -0.62 -27.27 -5.78
C GLU A 63 0.86 -27.32 -5.45
N VAL A 64 1.56 -28.36 -5.89
CA VAL A 64 2.94 -28.59 -5.48
C VAL A 64 3.90 -28.51 -6.66
N VAL A 65 4.95 -27.71 -6.49
CA VAL A 65 6.16 -27.74 -7.33
C VAL A 65 7.27 -28.40 -6.53
N ALA A 66 7.77 -29.53 -7.00
CA ALA A 66 8.88 -30.26 -6.42
C ALA A 66 10.18 -29.95 -7.19
N VAL A 67 11.27 -29.67 -6.47
CA VAL A 67 12.59 -29.40 -7.05
C VAL A 67 13.57 -30.47 -6.60
N GLU A 68 14.21 -31.19 -7.51
CA GLU A 68 15.27 -32.14 -7.17
C GLU A 68 16.37 -32.10 -8.25
N PRO A 69 17.61 -31.72 -7.92
CA PRO A 69 18.69 -31.62 -8.90
C PRO A 69 19.18 -32.96 -9.46
N ASP A 70 19.12 -34.05 -8.69
CA ASP A 70 19.66 -35.35 -9.10
C ASP A 70 18.71 -36.08 -10.06
N CYS A 71 19.19 -36.42 -11.26
CA CYS A 71 18.38 -37.09 -12.26
C CYS A 71 17.96 -38.53 -11.88
N ALA A 72 18.79 -39.26 -11.14
CA ALA A 72 18.45 -40.61 -10.69
C ALA A 72 17.37 -40.54 -9.60
N MET A 73 17.47 -39.59 -8.67
CA MET A 73 16.40 -39.37 -7.68
C MET A 73 15.09 -38.93 -8.32
N ARG A 74 15.12 -38.03 -9.32
CA ARG A 74 13.90 -37.67 -10.06
C ARG A 74 13.24 -38.89 -10.70
N ARG A 75 14.00 -39.79 -11.34
CA ARG A 75 13.45 -41.03 -11.91
C ARG A 75 12.82 -41.93 -10.85
N GLU A 76 13.44 -42.05 -9.67
CA GLU A 76 12.83 -42.81 -8.58
C GLU A 76 11.55 -42.13 -8.08
N ALA A 77 11.49 -40.79 -8.05
CA ALA A 77 10.24 -40.08 -7.72
C ALA A 77 9.12 -40.37 -8.71
N GLU A 78 9.43 -40.42 -10.02
CA GLU A 78 8.47 -40.82 -11.04
C GLU A 78 8.05 -42.29 -10.91
N ARG A 79 8.94 -43.15 -10.42
CA ARG A 79 8.70 -44.59 -10.23
C ARG A 79 7.82 -44.87 -9.02
N PHE A 80 8.03 -44.18 -7.90
CA PHE A 80 7.19 -44.31 -6.70
C PHE A 80 5.84 -43.62 -6.87
N HIS A 81 5.79 -42.49 -7.60
CA HIS A 81 4.58 -41.68 -7.79
C HIS A 81 4.23 -41.55 -9.29
N PRO A 82 3.81 -42.65 -9.96
CA PRO A 82 3.53 -42.64 -11.40
C PRO A 82 2.30 -41.81 -11.77
N GLN A 83 1.35 -41.64 -10.84
CA GLN A 83 0.16 -40.80 -10.97
C GLN A 83 0.32 -39.47 -10.20
N ARG A 84 1.56 -39.00 -10.03
CA ARG A 84 1.84 -37.74 -9.32
C ARG A 84 0.99 -36.59 -9.87
N SER A 85 0.52 -35.77 -8.95
CA SER A 85 -0.22 -34.54 -9.25
C SER A 85 0.62 -33.29 -8.95
N PHE A 86 1.93 -33.45 -8.78
CA PHE A 86 2.91 -32.38 -8.57
C PHE A 86 3.85 -32.22 -9.76
N GLU A 87 4.33 -30.99 -9.97
CA GLU A 87 5.26 -30.64 -11.04
C GLU A 87 6.71 -30.82 -10.58
N LEU A 88 7.49 -31.64 -11.26
CA LEU A 88 8.87 -31.95 -10.88
C LEU A 88 9.89 -31.19 -11.75
N LEU A 89 10.73 -30.35 -11.14
CA LEU A 89 11.69 -29.49 -11.82
C LEU A 89 13.16 -29.88 -11.54
N PRO A 90 14.02 -29.93 -12.57
CA PRO A 90 15.47 -30.06 -12.41
C PRO A 90 16.09 -28.71 -12.03
N ASP A 91 16.05 -28.36 -10.75
CA ASP A 91 16.56 -27.08 -10.26
C ASP A 91 17.31 -27.23 -8.92
N ARG A 92 17.98 -26.16 -8.46
CA ARG A 92 18.75 -26.18 -7.22
C ARG A 92 19.02 -24.81 -6.61
N LEU A 93 19.26 -24.83 -5.31
CA LEU A 93 19.93 -23.74 -4.60
C LEU A 93 21.40 -23.60 -5.06
N PRO A 94 21.95 -22.38 -5.11
CA PRO A 94 21.36 -21.11 -4.66
C PRO A 94 20.53 -20.37 -5.73
N LYS A 95 20.33 -20.94 -6.93
CA LYS A 95 19.80 -20.19 -8.07
C LYS A 95 18.28 -20.29 -8.23
N LEU A 96 17.70 -21.48 -8.12
CA LEU A 96 16.28 -21.77 -8.41
C LEU A 96 15.81 -21.07 -9.70
N ALA A 97 16.55 -21.31 -10.79
CA ALA A 97 16.40 -20.58 -12.05
C ALA A 97 15.21 -21.07 -12.89
N ALA A 98 14.93 -22.37 -12.91
CA ALA A 98 13.74 -22.92 -13.53
C ALA A 98 12.49 -22.52 -12.74
N THR A 99 12.51 -22.69 -11.41
CA THR A 99 11.42 -22.24 -10.52
C THR A 99 11.18 -20.74 -10.67
N GLY A 100 12.22 -19.92 -10.76
CA GLY A 100 12.06 -18.48 -10.96
C GLY A 100 11.42 -18.09 -12.30
N ARG A 101 11.62 -18.88 -13.36
CA ARG A 101 11.06 -18.61 -14.70
C ARG A 101 9.56 -18.91 -14.79
N THR A 102 9.00 -19.69 -13.88
CA THR A 102 7.56 -19.96 -13.86
C THR A 102 6.74 -18.74 -13.45
N GLY A 103 7.35 -17.76 -12.77
CA GLY A 103 6.65 -16.61 -12.22
C GLY A 103 5.76 -16.94 -11.01
N LEU A 104 5.82 -18.17 -10.50
CA LEU A 104 5.06 -18.61 -9.33
C LEU A 104 5.65 -18.05 -8.04
N ALA A 105 4.77 -17.90 -7.05
CA ALA A 105 5.11 -17.61 -5.66
C ALA A 105 4.35 -18.58 -4.75
N PHE A 106 4.92 -18.89 -3.59
CA PHE A 106 4.50 -20.02 -2.76
C PHE A 106 4.03 -19.58 -1.36
N ASP A 107 2.98 -20.22 -0.86
CA ASP A 107 2.48 -20.05 0.50
C ASP A 107 3.38 -20.79 1.51
N LEU A 108 3.95 -21.93 1.10
CA LEU A 108 4.93 -22.70 1.86
C LEU A 108 6.10 -23.08 0.95
N ILE A 109 7.32 -22.94 1.46
CA ILE A 109 8.54 -23.51 0.90
C ILE A 109 9.13 -24.49 1.90
N LEU A 110 9.19 -25.76 1.55
CA LEU A 110 9.68 -26.83 2.39
C LEU A 110 11.15 -27.14 2.08
N LEU A 111 11.98 -27.25 3.13
CA LEU A 111 13.37 -27.69 3.07
C LEU A 111 13.62 -28.81 4.09
N ASN A 112 13.10 -29.99 3.81
CA ASN A 112 13.31 -31.17 4.64
C ASN A 112 14.68 -31.79 4.37
N ALA A 113 15.59 -31.72 5.35
CA ALA A 113 16.92 -32.30 5.25
C ALA A 113 17.76 -31.79 4.05
N VAL A 114 17.61 -30.50 3.70
CA VAL A 114 18.30 -29.88 2.55
C VAL A 114 19.33 -28.83 2.95
N TRP A 115 19.05 -28.00 3.95
CA TRP A 115 19.89 -26.82 4.26
C TRP A 115 21.34 -27.18 4.63
N MET A 116 21.54 -28.33 5.28
CA MET A 116 22.87 -28.86 5.61
C MET A 116 23.74 -29.20 4.38
N PHE A 117 23.18 -29.29 3.17
CA PHE A 117 23.96 -29.49 1.94
C PHE A 117 24.35 -28.17 1.26
N VAL A 118 23.76 -27.05 1.67
CA VAL A 118 24.07 -25.70 1.16
C VAL A 118 25.35 -25.21 1.81
N ALA A 119 26.37 -24.94 0.98
CA ALA A 119 27.65 -24.45 1.48
C ALA A 119 27.48 -23.06 2.10
N PRO A 120 28.19 -22.72 3.20
CA PRO A 120 28.01 -21.44 3.90
C PRO A 120 28.06 -20.21 2.99
N ARG A 121 28.99 -20.17 2.03
CA ARG A 121 29.12 -19.09 1.04
C ARG A 121 27.89 -18.89 0.12
N ASP A 122 27.07 -19.93 -0.03
CA ASP A 122 25.89 -19.93 -0.89
C ASP A 122 24.59 -19.70 -0.11
N ARG A 123 24.63 -19.71 1.23
CA ARG A 123 23.44 -19.64 2.10
C ARG A 123 22.71 -18.31 2.00
N GLU A 124 23.44 -17.19 1.99
CA GLU A 124 22.82 -15.86 1.85
C GLU A 124 22.06 -15.72 0.53
N ARG A 125 22.69 -16.09 -0.58
CA ARG A 125 22.04 -16.08 -1.90
C ARG A 125 20.85 -17.03 -1.96
N SER A 126 21.00 -18.23 -1.39
CA SER A 126 19.94 -19.24 -1.30
C SER A 126 18.73 -18.70 -0.53
N PHE A 127 18.97 -18.14 0.66
CA PHE A 127 17.93 -17.60 1.51
C PHE A 127 17.19 -16.44 0.85
N ARG A 128 17.92 -15.47 0.27
CA ARG A 128 17.33 -14.38 -0.51
C ARG A 128 16.41 -14.91 -1.61
N LYS A 129 16.84 -15.96 -2.32
CA LYS A 129 16.06 -16.56 -3.40
C LYS A 129 14.78 -17.22 -2.88
N LEU A 130 14.87 -17.97 -1.78
CA LEU A 130 13.70 -18.58 -1.12
C LEU A 130 12.70 -17.50 -0.69
N VAL A 131 13.16 -16.45 0.01
CA VAL A 131 12.32 -15.33 0.43
C VAL A 131 11.64 -14.63 -0.75
N THR A 132 12.34 -14.43 -1.86
CA THR A 132 11.78 -13.80 -3.07
C THR A 132 10.68 -14.66 -3.73
N LEU A 133 10.69 -15.97 -3.50
CA LEU A 133 9.69 -16.90 -4.03
C LEU A 133 8.47 -17.05 -3.10
N LEU A 134 8.48 -16.45 -1.90
CA LEU A 134 7.32 -16.48 -1.02
C LEU A 134 6.24 -15.50 -1.47
N LYS A 135 4.99 -15.90 -1.26
CA LYS A 135 3.87 -14.96 -1.17
C LYS A 135 3.96 -14.15 0.14
N PRO A 136 3.25 -13.01 0.23
CA PRO A 136 3.03 -12.35 1.52
C PRO A 136 2.47 -13.33 2.56
N ARG A 137 2.95 -13.26 3.80
CA ARG A 137 2.67 -14.25 4.87
C ARG A 137 3.16 -15.67 4.61
N GLY A 138 3.87 -15.94 3.52
CA GLY A 138 4.37 -17.27 3.22
C GLY A 138 5.41 -17.74 4.24
N VAL A 139 5.56 -19.06 4.37
CA VAL A 139 6.55 -19.70 5.24
C VAL A 139 7.64 -20.40 4.49
N ILE A 140 8.83 -20.38 5.09
CA ILE A 140 9.88 -21.35 4.83
C ILE A 140 9.99 -22.27 6.04
N ALA A 141 9.84 -23.56 5.83
CA ALA A 141 9.98 -24.58 6.85
C ALA A 141 11.29 -25.36 6.65
N PHE A 142 12.16 -25.33 7.65
CA PHE A 142 13.43 -26.05 7.65
C PHE A 142 13.37 -27.23 8.61
N SER A 143 13.85 -28.39 8.17
CA SER A 143 14.18 -29.52 9.06
C SER A 143 15.68 -29.82 8.97
N LEU A 144 16.39 -29.59 10.07
CA LEU A 144 17.84 -29.59 10.16
C LEU A 144 18.34 -30.77 10.99
N ARG A 145 19.08 -31.68 10.36
CA ARG A 145 19.70 -32.84 11.02
C ARG A 145 20.85 -32.43 11.94
N ARG A 146 20.86 -33.00 13.14
CA ARG A 146 21.96 -32.90 14.12
C ARG A 146 22.27 -34.29 14.75
N PRO A 147 23.56 -34.66 14.93
CA PRO A 147 24.74 -34.01 14.35
C PRO A 147 24.73 -34.10 12.82
N VAL A 148 25.54 -33.29 12.15
CA VAL A 148 25.70 -33.37 10.68
C VAL A 148 26.73 -34.44 10.31
N ASP A 149 26.56 -35.07 9.16
CA ASP A 149 27.50 -36.07 8.63
C ASP A 149 28.40 -35.43 7.57
N ARG A 150 29.62 -35.08 7.98
CA ARG A 150 30.59 -34.44 7.09
C ARG A 150 31.05 -35.35 5.96
N ALA A 151 31.07 -36.67 6.16
CA ALA A 151 31.45 -37.63 5.12
C ALA A 151 30.45 -37.62 3.96
N ARG A 152 29.18 -37.28 4.25
CA ARG A 152 28.13 -37.07 3.25
C ARG A 152 28.11 -35.66 2.66
N GLY A 153 29.12 -34.84 2.94
CA GLY A 153 29.21 -33.46 2.44
C GLY A 153 28.24 -32.48 3.10
N MET A 154 27.75 -32.79 4.31
CA MET A 154 26.92 -31.89 5.10
C MET A 154 27.79 -30.85 5.84
N TYR A 155 27.29 -29.62 5.91
CA TYR A 155 27.87 -28.51 6.65
C TYR A 155 27.11 -28.29 7.96
N PRO A 156 27.76 -27.80 9.03
CA PRO A 156 27.09 -27.42 10.27
C PRO A 156 25.93 -26.46 10.00
N VAL A 157 24.82 -26.68 10.70
CA VAL A 157 23.59 -25.89 10.62
C VAL A 157 23.24 -25.39 12.00
N ASP A 158 22.79 -24.15 12.07
CA ASP A 158 22.56 -23.45 13.32
C ASP A 158 21.30 -22.58 13.20
N ARG A 159 20.55 -22.42 14.30
CA ARG A 159 19.34 -21.60 14.28
C ARG A 159 19.69 -20.12 14.20
N GLU A 160 20.76 -19.68 14.86
CA GLU A 160 21.18 -18.27 14.90
C GLU A 160 21.58 -17.79 13.49
N GLU A 161 22.13 -18.68 12.65
CA GLU A 161 22.41 -18.38 11.24
C GLU A 161 21.11 -18.11 10.46
N ILE A 162 20.11 -18.98 10.59
CA ILE A 162 18.81 -18.83 9.91
C ILE A 162 18.09 -17.58 10.41
N GLU A 163 18.14 -17.32 11.71
CA GLU A 163 17.55 -16.13 12.31
C GLU A 163 18.24 -14.85 11.81
N GLY A 164 19.57 -14.84 11.74
CA GLY A 164 20.33 -13.73 11.19
C GLY A 164 20.01 -13.47 9.71
N LEU A 165 19.85 -14.55 8.92
CA LEU A 165 19.40 -14.45 7.53
C LEU A 165 17.97 -13.92 7.42
N ALA A 166 17.05 -14.41 8.25
CA ALA A 166 15.66 -13.95 8.28
C ALA A 166 15.60 -12.44 8.52
N ARG A 167 16.24 -11.95 9.58
CA ARG A 167 16.25 -10.52 9.93
C ARG A 167 16.79 -9.64 8.79
N ARG A 168 17.89 -10.05 8.13
CA ARG A 168 18.47 -9.30 6.99
C ARG A 168 17.54 -9.20 5.78
N HIS A 169 16.60 -10.13 5.64
CA HIS A 169 15.64 -10.18 4.54
C HIS A 169 14.22 -9.78 4.96
N GLY A 170 14.08 -9.13 6.12
CA GLY A 170 12.78 -8.65 6.62
C GLY A 170 11.82 -9.77 7.03
N ALA A 171 12.30 -10.99 7.22
CA ALA A 171 11.54 -12.13 7.75
C ALA A 171 11.86 -12.35 9.24
N TYR A 172 11.06 -13.18 9.92
CA TYR A 172 11.31 -13.55 11.32
C TYR A 172 11.15 -15.06 11.54
N VAL A 173 11.83 -15.59 12.55
CA VAL A 173 11.63 -16.98 13.00
C VAL A 173 10.35 -17.02 13.84
N GLU A 174 9.34 -17.74 13.37
CA GLU A 174 8.02 -17.83 14.00
C GLU A 174 7.96 -18.96 15.03
N ALA A 175 8.56 -20.10 14.71
CA ALA A 175 8.56 -21.26 15.59
C ALA A 175 9.86 -22.05 15.47
N VAL A 176 10.27 -22.66 16.58
CA VAL A 176 11.40 -23.58 16.66
C VAL A 176 10.98 -24.78 17.51
N SER A 177 11.29 -25.98 17.05
CA SER A 177 11.09 -27.20 17.83
C SER A 177 12.19 -28.23 17.56
N GLU A 178 12.34 -29.17 18.48
CA GLU A 178 13.24 -30.31 18.30
C GLU A 178 12.42 -31.60 18.19
N ALA A 179 12.91 -32.57 17.42
CA ALA A 179 12.25 -33.86 17.24
C ALA A 179 13.26 -35.01 17.13
N PRO A 180 12.90 -36.21 17.61
CA PRO A 180 13.69 -37.41 17.39
C PRO A 180 13.65 -37.85 15.92
N ASP A 181 14.60 -38.70 15.51
CA ASP A 181 14.60 -39.31 14.19
C ASP A 181 13.55 -40.44 14.07
N LEU A 182 12.65 -40.32 13.11
CA LEU A 182 11.60 -41.33 12.87
C LEU A 182 12.09 -42.58 12.13
N SER A 183 13.33 -42.58 11.62
CA SER A 183 13.95 -43.76 10.99
C SER A 183 14.67 -44.66 11.99
N GLY A 184 14.49 -44.44 13.30
CA GLY A 184 15.01 -45.32 14.36
C GLY A 184 16.47 -45.10 14.76
N ARG A 185 17.11 -44.02 14.31
CA ARG A 185 18.51 -43.69 14.66
C ARG A 185 18.55 -42.82 15.92
N ALA A 186 18.77 -43.46 17.06
CA ALA A 186 18.70 -42.82 18.38
C ALA A 186 19.72 -41.68 18.58
N GLU A 187 20.82 -41.69 17.84
CA GLU A 187 21.87 -40.67 17.88
C GLU A 187 21.53 -39.40 17.09
N LEU A 188 20.42 -39.39 16.36
CA LEU A 188 20.01 -38.28 15.50
C LEU A 188 18.81 -37.52 16.07
N SER A 189 18.89 -36.19 15.95
CA SER A 189 17.80 -35.27 16.24
C SER A 189 17.60 -34.29 15.09
N TRP A 190 16.42 -33.70 15.06
CA TRP A 190 16.01 -32.74 14.04
C TRP A 190 15.64 -31.42 14.71
N LEU A 191 16.30 -30.34 14.30
CA LEU A 191 15.90 -28.98 14.63
C LEU A 191 14.97 -28.45 13.53
N ARG A 192 13.74 -28.14 13.89
CA ARG A 192 12.71 -27.61 13.00
C ARG A 192 12.63 -26.10 13.20
N VAL A 193 12.76 -25.35 12.13
CA VAL A 193 12.73 -23.87 12.16
C VAL A 193 11.72 -23.38 11.14
N VAL A 194 10.81 -22.52 11.56
CA VAL A 194 9.81 -21.88 10.71
C VAL A 194 10.18 -20.41 10.56
N VAL A 195 10.38 -19.96 9.33
CA VAL A 195 10.61 -18.56 8.99
C VAL A 195 9.39 -18.02 8.27
N ARG A 196 8.83 -16.93 8.79
CA ARG A 196 7.68 -16.23 8.20
C ARG A 196 8.15 -14.97 7.49
N LEU A 197 7.75 -14.81 6.22
CA LEU A 197 7.81 -13.51 5.58
C LEU A 197 6.60 -12.70 6.06
N PRO A 198 6.78 -11.54 6.67
CA PRO A 198 5.65 -10.67 6.97
C PRO A 198 4.96 -10.30 5.65
N ASP A 199 3.65 -10.11 5.70
CA ASP A 199 2.97 -9.30 4.70
C ASP A 199 3.60 -7.88 4.71
N ASP A 200 3.17 -6.93 3.87
CA ASP A 200 3.38 -5.50 4.19
C ASP A 200 2.68 -5.05 5.50
N GLY A 201 2.26 -6.04 6.32
CA GLY A 201 1.41 -5.99 7.47
C GLY A 201 -0.07 -5.97 7.12
N SER A 202 -0.47 -6.08 5.84
CA SER A 202 -1.80 -5.68 5.43
C SER A 202 -2.61 -6.64 4.54
N GLY A 203 -2.02 -7.39 3.61
CA GLY A 203 -2.80 -8.22 2.65
C GLY A 203 -3.63 -7.37 1.66
N ALA A 204 -3.44 -6.06 1.69
CA ALA A 204 -4.24 -5.10 0.94
C ALA A 204 -3.89 -5.09 -0.55
N LEU A 205 -2.62 -5.26 -0.93
CA LEU A 205 -2.22 -5.21 -2.34
C LEU A 205 -2.78 -6.37 -3.17
N PRO A 206 -2.74 -7.64 -2.71
CA PRO A 206 -3.45 -8.73 -3.37
C PRO A 206 -4.96 -8.50 -3.46
N LEU A 207 -5.58 -7.96 -2.41
CA LEU A 207 -7.00 -7.60 -2.38
C LEU A 207 -7.34 -6.54 -3.45
N VAL A 208 -6.60 -5.44 -3.47
CA VAL A 208 -6.76 -4.37 -4.47
C VAL A 208 -6.58 -4.93 -5.87
N ARG A 209 -5.52 -5.72 -6.12
CA ARG A 209 -5.29 -6.35 -7.42
C ARG A 209 -6.45 -7.25 -7.84
N ARG A 210 -7.01 -8.04 -6.92
CA ARG A 210 -8.18 -8.89 -7.21
C ARG A 210 -9.38 -8.05 -7.61
N ILE A 211 -9.68 -6.99 -6.87
CA ILE A 211 -10.81 -6.10 -7.18
C ILE A 211 -10.59 -5.38 -8.52
N VAL A 212 -9.38 -4.89 -8.77
CA VAL A 212 -9.02 -4.19 -10.00
C VAL A 212 -9.12 -5.12 -11.20
N LEU A 213 -8.56 -6.33 -11.15
CA LEU A 213 -8.42 -7.17 -12.36
C LEU A 213 -9.50 -8.24 -12.54
N ARG A 214 -10.05 -8.79 -11.46
CA ARG A 214 -10.86 -10.03 -11.52
C ARG A 214 -12.32 -9.82 -11.16
N ASP A 215 -12.65 -8.76 -10.44
CA ASP A 215 -14.03 -8.50 -10.05
C ASP A 215 -14.86 -8.04 -11.26
N ASN A 216 -16.10 -8.53 -11.36
CA ASN A 216 -17.04 -8.19 -12.41
C ASN A 216 -17.52 -6.74 -12.24
N LYS A 217 -17.49 -5.96 -13.33
CA LYS A 217 -17.78 -4.52 -13.34
C LYS A 217 -18.89 -4.20 -14.33
N SER A 218 -20.12 -4.08 -13.80
CA SER A 218 -21.28 -3.59 -14.56
C SER A 218 -21.27 -2.06 -14.78
N SER A 219 -20.44 -1.34 -14.02
CA SER A 219 -20.16 0.09 -14.14
C SER A 219 -18.76 0.40 -13.59
N THR A 220 -18.28 1.63 -13.76
CA THR A 220 -16.99 2.09 -13.21
C THR A 220 -16.99 2.28 -11.69
N TYR A 221 -18.14 2.08 -11.02
CA TYR A 221 -18.36 2.46 -9.63
C TYR A 221 -17.43 1.78 -8.62
N LYS A 222 -17.01 0.53 -8.85
CA LYS A 222 -16.06 -0.17 -7.97
C LYS A 222 -14.69 0.53 -7.97
N LEU A 223 -14.22 0.90 -9.17
CA LEU A 223 -12.98 1.68 -9.37
C LEU A 223 -13.14 3.10 -8.82
N GLY A 224 -14.32 3.70 -9.02
CA GLY A 224 -14.70 4.98 -8.42
C GLY A 224 -14.58 4.98 -6.90
N LEU A 225 -15.08 3.95 -6.22
CA LEU A 225 -15.03 3.85 -4.76
C LEU A 225 -13.59 3.68 -4.28
N LEU A 226 -12.86 2.73 -4.86
CA LEU A 226 -11.47 2.46 -4.49
C LEU A 226 -10.58 3.69 -4.71
N ARG A 227 -10.75 4.39 -5.84
CA ARG A 227 -9.99 5.61 -6.14
C ARG A 227 -10.38 6.75 -5.22
N ALA A 228 -11.67 6.92 -4.89
CA ALA A 228 -12.12 7.93 -3.93
C ALA A 228 -11.52 7.67 -2.54
N VAL A 229 -11.56 6.44 -2.03
CA VAL A 229 -10.96 6.09 -0.73
C VAL A 229 -9.44 6.27 -0.77
N CYS A 230 -8.76 5.87 -1.86
CA CYS A 230 -7.32 6.09 -2.03
C CYS A 230 -6.96 7.59 -1.98
N ARG A 231 -7.73 8.42 -2.70
CA ARG A 231 -7.54 9.87 -2.70
C ARG A 231 -7.87 10.53 -1.36
N VAL A 232 -8.84 10.02 -0.61
CA VAL A 232 -9.11 10.49 0.77
C VAL A 232 -7.98 10.09 1.71
N ALA A 233 -7.49 8.85 1.62
CA ALA A 233 -6.39 8.35 2.45
C ALA A 233 -5.09 9.15 2.25
N HIS A 234 -4.82 9.58 1.03
CA HIS A 234 -3.66 10.41 0.72
C HIS A 234 -3.91 11.91 0.95
N GLY A 235 -5.07 12.42 0.52
CA GLY A 235 -5.33 13.84 0.40
C GLY A 235 -6.11 14.47 1.56
N ALA A 236 -6.82 13.70 2.38
CA ALA A 236 -7.55 14.22 3.55
C ALA A 236 -7.57 13.22 4.71
N PRO A 237 -6.42 12.62 5.09
CA PRO A 237 -6.41 11.55 6.08
C PRO A 237 -6.84 12.00 7.47
N GLY A 238 -6.69 13.29 7.82
CA GLY A 238 -7.04 13.79 9.15
C GLY A 238 -8.55 13.85 9.42
N PHE A 239 -9.40 13.69 8.39
CA PHE A 239 -10.86 13.55 8.59
C PHE A 239 -11.28 12.12 8.96
N ALA A 240 -10.39 11.14 8.77
CA ALA A 240 -10.63 9.75 9.10
C ALA A 240 -10.29 9.46 10.57
N ARG A 241 -11.04 8.54 11.19
CA ARG A 241 -10.83 8.16 12.60
C ARG A 241 -10.49 6.68 12.70
N HIS A 242 -9.36 6.35 13.31
CA HIS A 242 -9.05 4.95 13.64
C HIS A 242 -10.01 4.43 14.71
N VAL A 243 -10.59 3.26 14.47
CA VAL A 243 -11.53 2.56 15.36
C VAL A 243 -10.98 1.17 15.59
N ASP A 244 -10.99 0.70 16.83
CA ASP A 244 -10.63 -0.67 17.26
C ASP A 244 -9.32 -1.27 16.72
N GLY A 245 -8.41 -0.46 16.18
CA GLY A 245 -7.15 -0.90 15.57
C GLY A 245 -7.33 -1.68 14.25
N GLN A 246 -8.53 -2.18 13.96
CA GLN A 246 -8.83 -2.99 12.78
C GLN A 246 -9.49 -2.19 11.67
N HIS A 247 -10.09 -1.03 11.98
CA HIS A 247 -10.82 -0.23 11.01
C HIS A 247 -10.55 1.26 11.10
N VAL A 248 -10.92 1.96 10.04
CA VAL A 248 -10.88 3.41 9.93
C VAL A 248 -12.26 3.90 9.47
N ASP A 249 -12.88 4.75 10.28
CA ASP A 249 -14.14 5.41 9.97
C ASP A 249 -13.88 6.69 9.17
N VAL A 250 -14.19 6.65 7.89
CA VAL A 250 -14.11 7.80 6.97
C VAL A 250 -15.49 8.45 6.87
N PRO A 251 -15.61 9.80 6.95
CA PRO A 251 -16.88 10.48 6.69
C PRO A 251 -17.43 10.12 5.31
N LEU A 252 -18.68 9.63 5.24
CA LEU A 252 -19.27 9.20 3.98
C LEU A 252 -19.45 10.38 3.01
N GLY A 253 -19.76 11.56 3.52
CA GLY A 253 -19.83 12.79 2.72
C GLY A 253 -18.48 13.16 2.11
N LEU A 254 -17.36 12.86 2.77
CA LEU A 254 -16.01 13.08 2.22
C LEU A 254 -15.73 12.13 1.06
N VAL A 255 -16.07 10.84 1.23
CA VAL A 255 -15.96 9.85 0.14
C VAL A 255 -16.85 10.28 -1.04
N ALA A 256 -18.07 10.74 -0.78
CA ALA A 256 -18.99 11.25 -1.81
C ALA A 256 -18.48 12.54 -2.48
N LEU A 257 -17.81 13.43 -1.75
CA LEU A 257 -17.21 14.64 -2.31
C LEU A 257 -16.09 14.29 -3.29
N PHE A 258 -15.16 13.41 -2.89
CA PHE A 258 -14.11 12.92 -3.77
C PHE A 258 -14.66 12.12 -4.95
N TRP A 259 -15.71 11.33 -4.73
CA TRP A 259 -16.44 10.65 -5.78
C TRP A 259 -16.97 11.64 -6.83
N ILE A 260 -17.67 12.69 -6.42
CA ILE A 260 -18.17 13.72 -7.34
C ILE A 260 -17.00 14.38 -8.08
N ARG A 261 -15.90 14.73 -7.39
CA ARG A 261 -14.70 15.31 -8.03
C ARG A 261 -14.11 14.41 -9.11
N LEU A 262 -14.09 13.09 -8.89
CA LEU A 262 -13.61 12.12 -9.87
C LEU A 262 -14.52 12.04 -11.08
N TYR A 263 -15.83 11.98 -10.86
CA TYR A 263 -16.80 11.75 -11.94
C TYR A 263 -17.18 13.01 -12.72
N LEU A 264 -17.21 14.18 -12.09
CA LEU A 264 -17.65 15.42 -12.73
C LEU A 264 -16.94 15.69 -14.08
N PRO A 265 -15.59 15.70 -14.17
CA PRO A 265 -14.93 15.92 -15.46
C PRO A 265 -15.19 14.80 -16.47
N LEU A 266 -15.37 13.55 -16.01
CA LEU A 266 -15.67 12.41 -16.90
C LEU A 266 -17.06 12.56 -17.52
N LEU A 267 -18.06 12.94 -16.73
CA LEU A 267 -19.43 13.13 -17.19
C LEU A 267 -19.57 14.37 -18.06
N SER A 268 -18.90 15.48 -17.69
CA SER A 268 -18.86 16.69 -18.53
C SER A 268 -18.11 16.45 -19.85
N GLY A 269 -17.13 15.55 -19.87
CA GLY A 269 -16.42 15.11 -21.07
C GLY A 269 -17.12 14.02 -21.87
N ASP A 270 -18.39 13.70 -21.58
CA ASP A 270 -19.20 12.67 -22.23
C ASP A 270 -18.57 11.25 -22.20
N LEU A 271 -17.76 10.93 -21.19
CA LEU A 271 -17.08 9.64 -21.10
C LEU A 271 -18.00 8.57 -20.46
N PRO A 272 -18.25 7.43 -21.12
CA PRO A 272 -19.13 6.39 -20.60
C PRO A 272 -18.63 5.78 -19.27
N GLN A 273 -19.55 5.66 -18.30
CA GLN A 273 -19.29 5.05 -16.99
C GLN A 273 -20.05 3.72 -16.77
N SER A 274 -20.87 3.32 -17.74
CA SER A 274 -21.54 2.03 -17.80
C SER A 274 -21.94 1.74 -19.26
N PRO A 275 -22.32 0.50 -19.61
CA PRO A 275 -22.80 0.20 -20.97
C PRO A 275 -24.02 1.02 -21.38
N SER A 276 -24.88 1.41 -20.43
CA SER A 276 -26.12 2.15 -20.69
C SER A 276 -25.96 3.67 -20.64
N ASN A 277 -24.86 4.19 -20.09
CA ASN A 277 -24.56 5.63 -20.05
C ASN A 277 -23.99 6.08 -21.41
N ARG A 278 -24.87 6.56 -22.29
CA ARG A 278 -24.51 7.00 -23.65
C ARG A 278 -24.17 8.49 -23.77
N ARG A 279 -24.73 9.31 -22.88
CA ARG A 279 -24.54 10.76 -22.87
C ARG A 279 -24.36 11.31 -21.46
N ALA A 280 -23.28 12.04 -21.24
CA ALA A 280 -22.97 12.82 -20.05
C ALA A 280 -23.52 12.20 -18.74
N PHE A 281 -24.48 12.88 -18.10
CA PHE A 281 -25.06 12.51 -16.82
C PHE A 281 -26.22 11.48 -16.92
N GLU A 282 -26.60 11.02 -18.11
CA GLU A 282 -27.73 10.13 -18.31
C GLU A 282 -27.49 8.73 -17.74
N ARG A 283 -28.51 8.17 -17.08
CA ARG A 283 -28.51 6.80 -16.53
C ARG A 283 -27.36 6.54 -15.53
N ILE A 284 -26.87 7.59 -14.88
CA ILE A 284 -25.91 7.54 -13.78
C ILE A 284 -26.65 7.83 -12.46
N GLY A 285 -26.69 6.84 -11.56
CA GLY A 285 -27.56 6.83 -10.38
C GLY A 285 -27.44 8.02 -9.42
N PHE A 286 -26.24 8.60 -9.27
CA PHE A 286 -25.99 9.78 -8.43
C PHE A 286 -26.05 11.11 -9.20
N ALA A 287 -26.01 11.06 -10.54
CA ALA A 287 -25.93 12.24 -11.39
C ALA A 287 -27.32 12.84 -11.69
N ARG A 288 -28.05 13.16 -10.62
CA ARG A 288 -29.43 13.67 -10.69
C ARG A 288 -29.45 15.18 -10.94
N ALA A 289 -30.65 15.77 -10.90
CA ALA A 289 -30.86 17.20 -11.14
C ALA A 289 -29.90 18.12 -10.34
N PRO A 290 -29.59 17.86 -9.05
CA PRO A 290 -28.66 18.72 -8.31
C PRO A 290 -27.24 18.72 -8.88
N LEU A 291 -26.66 17.55 -9.17
CA LEU A 291 -25.30 17.50 -9.75
C LEU A 291 -25.26 18.09 -11.16
N ARG A 292 -26.30 17.86 -11.96
CA ARG A 292 -26.41 18.44 -13.31
C ARG A 292 -26.45 19.98 -13.27
N ALA A 293 -27.14 20.56 -12.29
CA ALA A 293 -27.20 22.01 -12.12
C ALA A 293 -25.85 22.62 -11.69
N LEU A 294 -24.93 21.82 -11.14
CA LEU A 294 -23.58 22.25 -10.76
C LEU A 294 -22.56 22.08 -11.90
N SER A 295 -22.90 21.34 -12.96
CA SER A 295 -22.02 21.15 -14.11
C SER A 295 -21.70 22.48 -14.79
N GLY A 296 -20.42 22.80 -14.92
CA GLY A 296 -19.95 24.08 -15.48
C GLY A 296 -20.00 25.27 -14.51
N ALA A 297 -20.70 25.15 -13.39
CA ALA A 297 -20.74 26.16 -12.32
C ALA A 297 -19.73 25.89 -11.20
N LEU A 298 -19.29 24.63 -11.06
CA LEU A 298 -18.21 24.21 -10.15
C LEU A 298 -17.13 23.46 -10.92
N SER A 299 -15.89 23.76 -10.60
CA SER A 299 -14.73 22.95 -10.96
C SER A 299 -14.46 21.90 -9.87
N PRO A 300 -13.70 20.83 -10.18
CA PRO A 300 -13.25 19.89 -9.15
C PRO A 300 -12.43 20.53 -8.03
N VAL A 301 -11.83 21.71 -8.24
CA VAL A 301 -11.04 22.44 -7.24
C VAL A 301 -11.94 23.10 -6.20
N ASP A 302 -13.12 23.58 -6.61
CA ASP A 302 -14.12 24.20 -5.71
C ASP A 302 -14.71 23.21 -4.69
N LEU A 303 -14.46 21.91 -4.88
CA LEU A 303 -14.93 20.82 -4.05
C LEU A 303 -13.86 20.33 -3.07
N ALA A 304 -12.84 21.14 -2.77
CA ALA A 304 -11.81 20.79 -1.79
C ALA A 304 -12.38 20.68 -0.37
N PRO A 305 -11.86 19.75 0.47
CA PRO A 305 -12.13 19.77 1.91
C PRO A 305 -11.84 21.15 2.49
N GLY A 306 -12.78 21.68 3.27
CA GLY A 306 -12.71 23.02 3.84
C GLY A 306 -13.10 24.18 2.92
N ALA A 307 -13.48 23.94 1.66
CA ALA A 307 -14.09 24.97 0.84
C ALA A 307 -15.44 25.42 1.45
N SER A 308 -15.74 26.71 1.34
CA SER A 308 -17.03 27.28 1.77
C SER A 308 -17.99 27.35 0.59
N ILE A 309 -19.18 26.75 0.74
CA ILE A 309 -20.20 26.73 -0.32
C ILE A 309 -21.54 27.11 0.28
N THR A 310 -22.05 28.26 -0.13
CA THR A 310 -23.26 28.89 0.42
C THR A 310 -24.34 29.10 -0.63
N GLY A 311 -25.52 29.54 -0.21
CA GLY A 311 -26.66 29.83 -1.08
C GLY A 311 -27.17 28.60 -1.85
N ASP A 312 -27.72 28.83 -3.03
CA ASP A 312 -28.32 27.78 -3.85
C ASP A 312 -27.30 26.71 -4.29
N ARG A 313 -26.05 27.12 -4.52
CA ARG A 313 -24.95 26.19 -4.84
C ARG A 313 -24.69 25.23 -3.69
N GLY A 314 -24.67 25.73 -2.45
CA GLY A 314 -24.53 24.91 -1.25
C GLY A 314 -25.66 23.89 -1.11
N ALA A 315 -26.90 24.31 -1.37
CA ALA A 315 -28.06 23.44 -1.29
C ALA A 315 -28.05 22.36 -2.38
N MET A 316 -27.64 22.71 -3.61
CA MET A 316 -27.48 21.75 -4.70
C MET A 316 -26.36 20.75 -4.42
N LEU A 317 -25.22 21.20 -3.90
CA LEU A 317 -24.12 20.30 -3.56
C LEU A 317 -24.51 19.37 -2.42
N HIS A 318 -25.19 19.88 -1.39
CA HIS A 318 -25.68 19.05 -0.30
C HIS A 318 -26.54 17.89 -0.83
N ARG A 319 -27.49 18.17 -1.72
CA ARG A 319 -28.34 17.14 -2.34
C ARG A 319 -27.55 16.20 -3.25
N ALA A 320 -26.59 16.71 -4.02
CA ALA A 320 -25.71 15.89 -4.85
C ALA A 320 -24.87 14.92 -3.99
N LEU A 321 -24.37 15.36 -2.83
CA LEU A 321 -23.69 14.50 -1.87
C LEU A 321 -24.63 13.44 -1.29
N GLN A 322 -25.90 13.78 -1.01
CA GLN A 322 -26.90 12.79 -0.58
C GLN A 322 -27.09 11.69 -1.64
N ASP A 323 -27.24 12.07 -2.91
CA ASP A 323 -27.41 11.15 -4.04
C ASP A 323 -26.17 10.26 -4.26
N ALA A 324 -24.97 10.84 -4.15
CA ALA A 324 -23.71 10.12 -4.24
C ALA A 324 -23.54 9.12 -3.09
N CYS A 325 -23.80 9.53 -1.85
CA CYS A 325 -23.76 8.63 -0.69
C CYS A 325 -24.70 7.44 -0.84
N ALA A 326 -25.95 7.69 -1.26
CA ALA A 326 -26.95 6.63 -1.47
C ALA A 326 -26.52 5.66 -2.59
N THR A 327 -25.87 6.17 -3.63
CA THR A 327 -25.35 5.34 -4.72
C THR A 327 -24.15 4.51 -4.26
N ILE A 328 -23.20 5.09 -3.54
CA ILE A 328 -22.04 4.39 -2.98
C ILE A 328 -22.50 3.21 -2.10
N GLU A 329 -23.44 3.46 -1.19
CA GLU A 329 -24.01 2.45 -0.29
C GLU A 329 -24.68 1.30 -1.04
N ARG A 330 -25.59 1.61 -1.97
CA ARG A 330 -26.41 0.59 -2.65
C ARG A 330 -25.66 -0.18 -3.73
N MET A 331 -24.58 0.37 -4.26
CA MET A 331 -23.85 -0.18 -5.39
C MET A 331 -22.44 -0.65 -4.98
N PRO A 332 -21.34 0.11 -5.18
CA PRO A 332 -20.01 -0.44 -5.01
C PRO A 332 -19.71 -0.91 -3.59
N ALA A 333 -20.23 -0.26 -2.54
CA ALA A 333 -20.01 -0.71 -1.16
C ALA A 333 -20.73 -2.04 -0.85
N LYS A 334 -21.91 -2.25 -1.44
CA LYS A 334 -22.68 -3.50 -1.33
C LYS A 334 -22.05 -4.65 -2.12
N HIS A 335 -21.46 -4.36 -3.28
CA HIS A 335 -20.98 -5.37 -4.22
C HIS A 335 -19.46 -5.62 -4.16
N LEU A 336 -18.71 -4.83 -3.39
CA LEU A 336 -17.33 -5.14 -3.04
C LEU A 336 -17.33 -5.96 -1.76
N THR A 337 -17.34 -7.28 -1.94
CA THR A 337 -17.45 -8.25 -0.85
C THR A 337 -16.20 -9.10 -0.73
N TRP A 338 -16.00 -9.64 0.46
CA TRP A 338 -15.10 -10.76 0.71
C TRP A 338 -15.68 -12.07 0.12
N PRO A 339 -14.91 -13.17 0.08
CA PRO A 339 -15.42 -14.46 -0.40
C PRO A 339 -16.64 -15.00 0.36
N ASP A 340 -16.85 -14.54 1.60
CA ASP A 340 -18.01 -14.86 2.45
C ASP A 340 -19.22 -13.92 2.23
N ASP A 341 -19.22 -13.14 1.14
CA ASP A 341 -20.22 -12.13 0.78
C ASP A 341 -20.35 -10.95 1.76
N SER A 342 -19.50 -10.85 2.79
CA SER A 342 -19.51 -9.69 3.68
C SER A 342 -18.92 -8.44 2.99
N PRO A 343 -19.47 -7.24 3.20
CA PRO A 343 -19.00 -6.04 2.52
C PRO A 343 -17.61 -5.61 3.02
N ILE A 344 -16.70 -5.32 2.10
CA ILE A 344 -15.36 -4.78 2.40
C ILE A 344 -15.46 -3.36 2.98
N PHE A 345 -16.42 -2.56 2.49
CA PHE A 345 -16.61 -1.17 2.89
C PHE A 345 -18.01 -0.92 3.48
N PRO A 346 -18.32 -1.44 4.69
CA PRO A 346 -19.65 -1.27 5.26
C PRO A 346 -19.96 0.21 5.47
N VAL A 347 -21.19 0.61 5.10
CA VAL A 347 -21.69 1.98 5.23
C VAL A 347 -22.67 2.06 6.40
N ARG A 348 -22.52 3.11 7.23
CA ARG A 348 -23.51 3.49 8.24
C ARG A 348 -24.03 4.89 7.93
N ARG A 349 -25.30 5.00 7.54
CA ARG A 349 -25.95 6.28 7.27
C ARG A 349 -26.30 7.01 8.56
N ALA A 350 -26.14 8.34 8.55
CA ALA A 350 -26.66 9.21 9.60
C ALA A 350 -28.07 9.70 9.24
N ARG A 351 -28.80 10.22 10.22
CA ARG A 351 -30.12 10.83 9.99
C ARG A 351 -29.96 12.07 9.09
N PRO A 352 -30.90 12.33 8.17
CA PRO A 352 -30.81 13.48 7.28
C PRO A 352 -30.74 14.78 8.07
N VAL A 353 -29.72 15.61 7.78
CA VAL A 353 -29.61 16.97 8.33
C VAL A 353 -30.10 17.96 7.27
N ALA A 354 -30.92 18.92 7.67
CA ALA A 354 -31.47 19.96 6.80
C ALA A 354 -30.44 21.08 6.48
N ALA A 355 -29.18 20.73 6.21
CA ALA A 355 -28.15 21.71 5.90
C ALA A 355 -28.27 22.19 4.44
N ARG A 356 -28.17 23.50 4.22
CA ARG A 356 -28.28 24.15 2.89
C ARG A 356 -26.94 24.65 2.33
N GLY A 357 -25.83 24.32 2.97
CA GLY A 357 -24.50 24.82 2.65
C GLY A 357 -23.68 25.06 3.92
N GLY A 358 -22.42 25.44 3.75
CA GLY A 358 -21.46 25.66 4.83
C GLY A 358 -20.04 25.34 4.40
N VAL A 359 -19.15 25.32 5.39
CA VAL A 359 -17.77 24.86 5.22
C VAL A 359 -17.78 23.33 5.10
N LEU A 360 -17.08 22.79 4.11
CA LEU A 360 -16.93 21.34 3.90
C LEU A 360 -15.94 20.73 4.91
N ASP A 361 -16.23 20.88 6.19
CA ASP A 361 -15.41 20.37 7.30
C ASP A 361 -15.74 18.90 7.67
N ALA A 362 -14.98 18.37 8.61
CA ALA A 362 -15.16 17.00 9.09
C ALA A 362 -16.56 16.74 9.70
N GLY A 363 -17.16 17.74 10.35
CA GLY A 363 -18.47 17.63 10.98
C GLY A 363 -19.58 17.55 9.94
N TYR A 364 -19.60 18.50 9.00
CA TYR A 364 -20.52 18.55 7.88
C TYR A 364 -20.46 17.26 7.04
N LEU A 365 -19.26 16.81 6.67
CA LEU A 365 -19.10 15.62 5.83
C LEU A 365 -19.44 14.31 6.57
N ARG A 366 -19.28 14.28 7.90
CA ARG A 366 -19.67 13.12 8.74
C ARG A 366 -21.17 13.07 9.01
N ALA A 367 -21.89 14.19 8.87
CA ALA A 367 -23.34 14.23 9.00
C ALA A 367 -24.09 13.40 7.94
N PHE A 368 -23.40 12.95 6.88
CA PHE A 368 -23.94 12.01 5.88
C PHE A 368 -23.80 10.54 6.29
N GLY A 369 -23.02 10.25 7.34
CA GLY A 369 -22.69 8.89 7.79
C GLY A 369 -21.20 8.59 7.71
N THR A 370 -20.86 7.31 7.80
CA THR A 370 -19.48 6.80 7.79
C THR A 370 -19.35 5.63 6.83
N LEU A 371 -18.24 5.58 6.09
CA LEU A 371 -17.74 4.41 5.38
C LEU A 371 -16.62 3.81 6.23
N ARG A 372 -16.76 2.54 6.61
CA ARG A 372 -15.76 1.83 7.39
C ARG A 372 -14.76 1.16 6.45
N VAL A 373 -13.48 1.45 6.61
CA VAL A 373 -12.39 0.91 5.79
C VAL A 373 -11.52 -0.02 6.64
N PRO A 374 -11.16 -1.23 6.19
CA PRO A 374 -10.20 -2.05 6.90
C PRO A 374 -8.87 -1.31 7.08
N ALA A 375 -8.33 -1.28 8.30
CA ALA A 375 -7.14 -0.49 8.63
C ALA A 375 -5.91 -0.90 7.82
N HIS A 376 -5.84 -2.17 7.43
CA HIS A 376 -4.82 -2.70 6.55
C HIS A 376 -4.91 -2.08 5.15
N LEU A 377 -6.12 -2.02 4.57
CA LEU A 377 -6.36 -1.42 3.26
C LEU A 377 -6.16 0.10 3.27
N TRP A 378 -6.58 0.77 4.35
CA TRP A 378 -6.33 2.20 4.54
C TRP A 378 -4.83 2.51 4.56
N ARG A 379 -4.04 1.77 5.35
CA ARG A 379 -2.58 1.93 5.41
C ARG A 379 -1.93 1.71 4.04
N ALA A 380 -2.35 0.68 3.32
CA ALA A 380 -1.83 0.43 1.98
C ALA A 380 -2.18 1.55 0.99
N MET A 381 -3.39 2.10 1.04
CA MET A 381 -3.77 3.27 0.25
C MET A 381 -2.95 4.52 0.59
N GLN A 382 -2.50 4.67 1.83
CA GLN A 382 -1.61 5.78 2.21
C GLN A 382 -0.18 5.59 1.71
N ARG A 383 0.36 4.38 1.86
CA ARG A 383 1.78 4.08 1.59
C ARG A 383 2.06 3.79 0.12
N TYR A 384 1.13 3.10 -0.54
CA TYR A 384 1.29 2.61 -1.90
C TYR A 384 0.41 3.35 -2.91
N SER A 385 -0.09 4.55 -2.59
CA SER A 385 -0.95 5.35 -3.50
C SER A 385 -0.34 5.54 -4.88
N VAL A 386 0.98 5.76 -4.94
CA VAL A 386 1.77 5.95 -6.17
C VAL A 386 1.76 4.72 -7.09
N TRP A 387 1.42 3.54 -6.58
CA TRP A 387 1.23 2.32 -7.39
C TRP A 387 -0.25 1.95 -7.54
N ILE A 388 -1.04 2.06 -6.46
CA ILE A 388 -2.46 1.69 -6.43
C ILE A 388 -3.27 2.58 -7.37
N GLU A 389 -3.08 3.90 -7.30
CA GLU A 389 -3.92 4.80 -8.07
C GLU A 389 -3.67 4.73 -9.58
N PRO A 390 -2.43 4.72 -10.10
CA PRO A 390 -2.22 4.53 -11.53
C PRO A 390 -2.84 3.23 -12.06
N ALA A 391 -2.79 2.14 -11.29
CA ALA A 391 -3.45 0.89 -11.66
C ALA A 391 -4.98 1.03 -11.73
N LEU A 392 -5.60 1.73 -10.77
CA LEU A 392 -7.04 2.03 -10.78
C LEU A 392 -7.43 2.89 -11.98
N VAL A 393 -6.60 3.89 -12.32
CA VAL A 393 -6.83 4.78 -13.46
C VAL A 393 -6.76 4.01 -14.77
N GLU A 394 -5.75 3.15 -14.93
CA GLU A 394 -5.57 2.39 -16.17
C GLU A 394 -6.71 1.41 -16.42
N GLU A 395 -7.13 0.67 -15.37
CA GLU A 395 -8.28 -0.22 -15.46
C GLU A 395 -9.57 0.56 -15.78
N TRP A 396 -9.74 1.76 -15.21
CA TRP A 396 -10.91 2.59 -15.49
C TRP A 396 -10.90 3.08 -16.94
N ILE A 397 -9.75 3.51 -17.46
CA ILE A 397 -9.59 3.88 -18.88
C ILE A 397 -10.00 2.72 -19.79
N GLY A 398 -9.47 1.51 -19.53
CA GLY A 398 -9.83 0.32 -20.30
C GLY A 398 -11.32 -0.01 -20.25
N LEU A 399 -11.94 0.12 -19.07
CA LEU A 399 -13.37 -0.13 -18.91
C LEU A 399 -14.23 0.91 -19.64
N THR A 400 -13.87 2.20 -19.57
CA THR A 400 -14.54 3.28 -20.30
C THR A 400 -14.39 3.11 -21.82
N ALA A 401 -13.22 2.71 -22.31
CA ALA A 401 -13.00 2.40 -23.72
C ALA A 401 -13.89 1.23 -24.17
N GLY A 402 -13.93 0.13 -23.42
CA GLY A 402 -14.78 -1.02 -23.73
C GLY A 402 -16.28 -0.70 -23.69
N TYR A 403 -16.73 0.24 -22.84
CA TYR A 403 -18.11 0.75 -22.89
C TYR A 403 -18.38 1.59 -24.14
N ALA A 404 -17.44 2.44 -24.55
CA ALA A 404 -17.57 3.24 -25.77
C ALA A 404 -17.69 2.36 -27.01
N GLU A 405 -16.85 1.32 -27.12
CA GLU A 405 -16.90 0.34 -28.22
C GLU A 405 -18.28 -0.32 -28.32
N ARG A 406 -18.83 -0.79 -27.18
CA ARG A 406 -20.19 -1.36 -27.13
C ARG A 406 -21.30 -0.38 -27.47
N GLN A 407 -21.03 0.92 -27.37
CA GLN A 407 -21.93 2.00 -27.77
C GLN A 407 -21.67 2.47 -29.21
N SER A 408 -20.75 1.82 -29.94
CA SER A 408 -20.31 2.22 -31.28
C SER A 408 -19.71 3.63 -31.32
N ARG A 409 -18.94 3.99 -30.29
CA ARG A 409 -18.26 5.28 -30.14
C ARG A 409 -16.75 5.07 -30.12
N THR A 410 -16.03 5.95 -30.80
CA THR A 410 -14.56 6.04 -30.69
C THR A 410 -14.20 7.17 -29.75
N LEU A 411 -13.35 6.89 -28.76
CA LEU A 411 -12.81 7.89 -27.85
C LEU A 411 -11.34 8.18 -28.20
N ASP A 412 -10.94 9.44 -28.12
CA ASP A 412 -9.52 9.80 -28.16
C ASP A 412 -8.88 9.46 -26.81
N GLU A 413 -7.96 8.50 -26.81
CA GLU A 413 -7.25 8.04 -25.62
C GLU A 413 -6.53 9.20 -24.88
N ARG A 414 -6.01 10.19 -25.62
CA ARG A 414 -5.36 11.36 -25.02
C ARG A 414 -6.36 12.20 -24.23
N VAL A 415 -7.57 12.34 -24.75
CA VAL A 415 -8.67 13.04 -24.05
C VAL A 415 -9.07 12.25 -22.81
N VAL A 416 -9.28 10.94 -22.91
CA VAL A 416 -9.64 10.10 -21.76
C VAL A 416 -8.58 10.19 -20.66
N ARG A 417 -7.31 10.01 -21.00
CA ARG A 417 -6.18 10.10 -20.05
C ARG A 417 -6.09 11.48 -19.40
N ARG A 418 -6.28 12.56 -20.17
CA ARG A 418 -6.26 13.94 -19.65
C ARG A 418 -7.42 14.20 -18.69
N THR A 419 -8.62 13.70 -18.98
CA THR A 419 -9.81 13.87 -18.15
C THR A 419 -9.74 13.03 -16.86
N MET A 420 -9.05 11.89 -16.89
CA MET A 420 -8.79 11.05 -15.71
C MET A 420 -7.81 11.65 -14.71
N ARG A 421 -7.02 12.66 -15.10
CA ARG A 421 -6.05 13.30 -14.20
C ARG A 421 -6.77 13.94 -13.01
N TRP A 422 -6.22 13.71 -11.82
CA TRP A 422 -6.65 14.43 -10.64
C TRP A 422 -6.04 15.83 -10.66
N TYR A 423 -6.90 16.84 -10.71
CA TYR A 423 -6.49 18.24 -10.66
C TYR A 423 -6.46 18.70 -9.20
N GLU A 424 -5.26 18.90 -8.67
CA GLU A 424 -5.05 19.76 -7.51
C GLU A 424 -5.08 21.24 -7.95
N PRO A 425 -5.37 22.19 -7.06
CA PRO A 425 -5.19 23.61 -7.34
C PRO A 425 -3.80 23.86 -7.95
N ALA A 426 -3.69 24.83 -8.87
CA ALA A 426 -2.36 25.24 -9.34
C ALA A 426 -1.53 25.76 -8.15
N ARG A 427 -0.22 25.48 -8.14
CA ARG A 427 0.72 25.93 -7.09
C ARG A 427 0.51 27.40 -6.78
N GLU A 428 -0.13 27.70 -5.65
CA GLU A 428 -0.51 29.07 -5.28
C GLU A 428 0.14 29.50 -3.96
N VAL A 429 1.03 30.48 -4.05
CA VAL A 429 1.66 31.11 -2.86
C VAL A 429 1.16 32.53 -2.61
N ALA A 430 0.19 33.00 -3.40
CA ALA A 430 -0.20 34.41 -3.44
C ALA A 430 -0.74 34.91 -2.10
N THR A 431 -1.54 34.09 -1.40
CA THR A 431 -2.05 34.44 -0.06
C THR A 431 -0.90 34.61 0.94
N ALA A 432 0.00 33.63 1.06
CA ALA A 432 1.17 33.71 1.94
C ALA A 432 2.09 34.89 1.58
N ARG A 433 2.28 35.16 0.29
CA ARG A 433 3.09 36.29 -0.19
C ARG A 433 2.48 37.64 0.19
N ARG A 434 1.16 37.83 0.01
CA ARG A 434 0.46 39.04 0.46
C ARG A 434 0.61 39.24 1.96
N ARG A 435 0.49 38.18 2.77
CA ARG A 435 0.71 38.27 4.22
C ARG A 435 2.14 38.69 4.56
N ALA A 436 3.14 38.14 3.86
CA ALA A 436 4.53 38.52 4.07
C ALA A 436 4.79 39.99 3.73
N GLU A 437 4.16 40.50 2.67
CA GLU A 437 4.22 41.92 2.28
C GLU A 437 3.57 42.84 3.34
N VAL A 438 2.39 42.48 3.86
CA VAL A 438 1.74 43.21 4.97
C VAL A 438 2.63 43.27 6.22
N VAL A 439 3.30 42.16 6.56
CA VAL A 439 4.24 42.12 7.70
C VAL A 439 5.43 43.06 7.46
N LEU A 440 5.99 43.10 6.25
CA LEU A 440 7.07 44.03 5.91
C LEU A 440 6.62 45.51 5.98
N GLU A 441 5.40 45.81 5.55
CA GLU A 441 4.83 47.17 5.56
C GLU A 441 4.56 47.69 6.97
N SER A 442 4.18 46.81 7.91
CA SER A 442 3.99 47.15 9.33
C SER A 442 5.29 47.44 10.11
N ARG A 443 6.45 47.49 9.42
CA ARG A 443 7.81 47.68 9.98
C ARG A 443 8.27 46.59 10.95
N SER A 444 7.51 45.51 11.12
CA SER A 444 7.93 44.31 11.84
C SER A 444 9.03 43.57 11.06
N PRO A 445 10.08 43.05 11.73
CA PRO A 445 11.14 42.35 11.04
C PRO A 445 10.68 40.96 10.58
N LEU A 446 10.57 40.75 9.27
CA LEU A 446 10.34 39.43 8.68
C LEU A 446 11.67 38.67 8.52
N HIS A 447 11.74 37.42 8.98
CA HIS A 447 12.93 36.58 8.88
C HIS A 447 12.68 35.36 7.99
N CYS A 448 13.74 34.90 7.32
CA CYS A 448 13.74 33.61 6.64
C CYS A 448 13.66 32.49 7.68
N VAL A 449 12.63 31.63 7.61
CA VAL A 449 12.45 30.55 8.59
C VAL A 449 13.65 29.60 8.65
N TRP A 450 14.33 29.38 7.51
CA TRP A 450 15.45 28.45 7.42
C TRP A 450 16.78 29.03 7.90
N THR A 451 17.07 30.32 7.63
CA THR A 451 18.39 30.91 7.90
C THR A 451 18.39 31.89 9.07
N GLY A 452 17.22 32.33 9.54
CA GLY A 452 17.07 33.39 10.54
C GLY A 452 17.47 34.78 10.03
N LYS A 453 17.96 34.92 8.79
CA LYS A 453 18.34 36.23 8.22
C LYS A 453 17.10 37.06 7.93
N ARG A 454 17.19 38.36 8.21
CA ARG A 454 16.13 39.32 7.89
C ARG A 454 15.89 39.39 6.39
N LEU A 455 14.62 39.33 6.00
CA LEU A 455 14.17 39.41 4.62
C LEU A 455 13.88 40.85 4.22
N ARG A 456 14.07 41.14 2.94
CA ARG A 456 13.66 42.37 2.25
C ARG A 456 12.78 41.98 1.07
N ARG A 457 11.98 42.92 0.57
CA ARG A 457 11.02 42.68 -0.53
C ARG A 457 11.67 41.99 -1.74
N ASP A 458 12.86 42.41 -2.14
CA ASP A 458 13.55 41.89 -3.34
C ASP A 458 14.16 40.49 -3.16
N GLY A 459 14.36 40.07 -1.91
CA GLY A 459 14.93 38.76 -1.54
C GLY A 459 13.92 37.77 -0.96
N LEU A 460 12.64 38.17 -0.86
CA LEU A 460 11.56 37.37 -0.30
C LEU A 460 11.03 36.37 -1.35
N ASP A 461 10.96 35.12 -0.92
CA ASP A 461 10.23 34.06 -1.61
C ASP A 461 9.34 33.31 -0.60
N ILE A 462 8.40 32.52 -1.10
CA ILE A 462 7.58 31.63 -0.27
C ILE A 462 8.00 30.20 -0.56
N ASP A 463 8.52 29.53 0.47
CA ASP A 463 8.92 28.14 0.40
C ASP A 463 7.78 27.24 0.87
N HIS A 464 7.67 26.11 0.18
CA HIS A 464 6.85 24.98 0.60
C HIS A 464 7.68 24.11 1.51
N CYS A 465 7.35 24.02 2.80
CA CYS A 465 8.11 23.20 3.76
C CYS A 465 8.27 21.75 3.24
N PHE A 466 7.19 21.16 2.75
CA PHE A 466 7.22 19.92 1.97
C PHE A 466 7.14 20.23 0.48
N PRO A 467 8.08 19.71 -0.34
CA PRO A 467 8.16 20.04 -1.75
C PRO A 467 6.90 19.56 -2.49
N TYR A 468 6.38 20.41 -3.38
CA TYR A 468 5.14 20.15 -4.11
C TYR A 468 5.21 18.87 -4.95
N SER A 469 6.40 18.49 -5.43
CA SER A 469 6.63 17.25 -6.17
C SER A 469 6.40 15.97 -5.34
N ALA A 470 6.61 16.02 -4.03
CA ALA A 470 6.38 14.90 -3.12
C ALA A 470 5.03 14.99 -2.40
N TRP A 471 4.57 16.20 -2.11
CA TRP A 471 3.33 16.46 -1.41
C TRP A 471 2.65 17.72 -1.98
N PRO A 472 1.79 17.59 -3.00
CA PRO A 472 1.09 18.71 -3.64
C PRO A 472 0.11 19.39 -2.67
N CYS A 473 0.61 20.38 -1.92
CA CYS A 473 -0.11 21.00 -0.81
C CYS A 473 0.29 22.48 -0.67
N ASP A 474 -0.67 23.36 -0.95
CA ASP A 474 -0.54 24.81 -0.81
C ASP A 474 -1.21 25.34 0.47
N ASP A 475 -1.45 24.45 1.43
CA ASP A 475 -2.05 24.81 2.71
C ASP A 475 -1.15 25.82 3.45
N LEU A 476 -1.77 26.75 4.18
CA LEU A 476 -1.08 27.84 4.85
C LEU A 476 0.01 27.35 5.80
N TRP A 477 -0.22 26.24 6.50
CA TRP A 477 0.78 25.62 7.39
C TRP A 477 2.04 25.15 6.65
N ASN A 478 1.95 24.82 5.36
CA ASN A 478 3.09 24.41 4.53
C ASN A 478 3.82 25.59 3.88
N LEU A 479 3.28 26.82 3.94
CA LEU A 479 3.80 28.00 3.24
C LEU A 479 4.50 28.98 4.18
N MET A 480 5.79 29.22 3.94
CA MET A 480 6.67 29.97 4.85
C MET A 480 7.59 30.96 4.14
N PRO A 481 7.94 32.10 4.76
CA PRO A 481 8.84 33.09 4.19
C PRO A 481 10.27 32.55 4.17
N ALA A 482 10.88 32.56 2.99
CA ALA A 482 12.24 32.09 2.78
C ALA A 482 13.06 33.08 1.96
N ALA A 483 14.38 33.01 2.09
CA ALA A 483 15.27 33.71 1.19
C ALA A 483 15.20 33.08 -0.20
N ARG A 484 15.14 33.90 -1.25
CA ARG A 484 15.13 33.46 -2.65
C ARG A 484 16.24 32.46 -2.97
N SER A 485 17.45 32.68 -2.43
CA SER A 485 18.58 31.78 -2.63
C SER A 485 18.37 30.40 -2.01
N VAL A 486 17.66 30.32 -0.89
CA VAL A 486 17.33 29.06 -0.21
C VAL A 486 16.25 28.32 -1.00
N ASN A 487 15.13 28.98 -1.29
CA ASN A 487 14.00 28.36 -1.99
C ASN A 487 14.39 27.86 -3.40
N GLN A 488 15.07 28.70 -4.18
CA GLN A 488 15.30 28.44 -5.61
C GLN A 488 16.52 27.57 -5.91
N TRP A 489 17.52 27.53 -5.02
CA TRP A 489 18.81 26.88 -5.31
C TRP A 489 19.27 25.87 -4.27
N LYS A 490 19.03 26.11 -2.97
CA LYS A 490 19.53 25.22 -1.90
C LYS A 490 18.54 24.13 -1.54
N LYS A 491 17.34 24.51 -1.11
CA LYS A 491 16.29 23.58 -0.68
C LYS A 491 15.53 23.00 -1.87
N ARG A 492 15.01 23.84 -2.77
CA ARG A 492 14.28 23.40 -3.98
C ARG A 492 13.20 22.34 -3.67
N GLU A 493 13.29 21.18 -4.33
CA GLU A 493 12.40 20.04 -4.20
C GLU A 493 12.84 19.06 -3.07
N LEU A 494 13.73 19.49 -2.18
CA LEU A 494 14.20 18.68 -1.05
C LEU A 494 13.36 18.94 0.21
N LEU A 495 13.22 17.89 1.01
CA LEU A 495 12.61 17.93 2.33
C LEU A 495 13.61 18.45 3.38
N PRO A 496 13.28 19.37 4.29
CA PRO A 496 14.19 19.71 5.38
C PRO A 496 14.42 18.49 6.28
N ASP A 497 15.68 18.21 6.64
CA ASP A 497 15.98 17.14 7.59
C ASP A 497 15.40 17.45 8.99
N ASP A 498 15.39 16.47 9.90
CA ASP A 498 14.72 16.63 11.21
C ASP A 498 15.38 17.74 12.05
N ARG A 499 16.72 17.81 12.00
CA ARG A 499 17.50 18.84 12.71
C ARG A 499 17.16 20.24 12.19
N THR A 500 17.11 20.43 10.88
CA THR A 500 16.82 21.70 10.22
C THR A 500 15.40 22.16 10.53
N LEU A 501 14.43 21.23 10.44
CA LEU A 501 13.04 21.54 10.73
C LEU A 501 12.85 21.96 12.21
N ARG A 502 13.40 21.19 13.15
CA ARG A 502 13.33 21.51 14.59
C ARG A 502 14.07 22.81 14.91
N GLY A 503 15.22 23.05 14.30
CA GLY A 503 15.97 24.30 14.46
C GLY A 503 15.27 25.55 13.89
N ALA A 504 14.22 25.36 13.08
CA ALA A 504 13.36 26.42 12.55
C ALA A 504 12.04 26.59 13.33
N LYS A 505 11.74 25.73 14.31
CA LYS A 505 10.44 25.67 15.01
C LYS A 505 9.95 27.05 15.46
N ASP A 506 10.72 27.76 16.27
CA ASP A 506 10.27 29.04 16.87
C ASP A 506 9.93 30.08 15.80
N ARG A 507 10.74 30.16 14.74
CA ARG A 507 10.50 31.09 13.61
C ARG A 507 9.27 30.70 12.79
N ILE A 508 8.99 29.41 12.67
CA ILE A 508 7.79 28.90 11.99
C ILE A 508 6.54 29.25 12.81
N LEU A 509 6.58 29.02 14.13
CA LEU A 509 5.48 29.35 15.03
C LEU A 509 5.20 30.86 15.08
N GLU A 510 6.25 31.67 15.15
CA GLU A 510 6.14 33.14 15.06
C GLU A 510 5.48 33.57 13.74
N TRP A 511 5.93 32.99 12.61
CA TRP A 511 5.33 33.26 11.31
C TRP A 511 3.84 32.90 11.27
N TRP A 512 3.46 31.70 11.71
CA TRP A 512 2.06 31.28 11.73
C TRP A 512 1.19 32.19 12.60
N SER A 513 1.69 32.57 13.78
CA SER A 513 0.99 33.47 14.70
C SER A 513 0.66 34.81 14.05
N VAL A 514 1.65 35.43 13.41
CA VAL A 514 1.52 36.77 12.80
C VAL A 514 0.80 36.73 11.46
N ALA A 515 1.06 35.72 10.62
CA ALA A 515 0.56 35.69 9.26
C ALA A 515 -0.85 35.11 9.15
N TYR A 516 -1.17 34.09 9.95
CA TYR A 516 -2.36 33.28 9.77
C TYR A 516 -3.29 33.32 10.98
N CYS A 517 -2.76 33.27 12.21
CA CYS A 517 -3.60 33.27 13.42
C CYS A 517 -4.09 34.65 13.87
N SER A 518 -3.58 35.73 13.29
CA SER A 518 -3.94 37.11 13.67
C SER A 518 -5.33 37.54 13.19
N GLU A 519 -5.87 36.88 12.17
CA GLU A 519 -7.11 37.27 11.48
C GLU A 519 -8.07 36.08 11.44
N ALA A 520 -9.29 36.25 11.96
CA ALA A 520 -10.22 35.15 12.22
C ALA A 520 -10.46 34.23 11.00
N ALA A 521 -10.65 34.79 9.81
CA ALA A 521 -10.91 34.01 8.60
C ALA A 521 -9.68 33.19 8.14
N LEU A 522 -8.48 33.74 8.28
CA LEU A 522 -7.24 33.03 7.95
C LEU A 522 -6.90 31.97 9.01
N ASP A 523 -7.18 32.27 10.27
CA ASP A 523 -6.95 31.39 11.40
C ASP A 523 -7.85 30.15 11.31
N GLU A 524 -9.14 30.34 11.00
CA GLU A 524 -10.07 29.26 10.73
C GLU A 524 -9.59 28.39 9.55
N ARG A 525 -9.19 29.01 8.44
CA ARG A 525 -8.67 28.30 7.26
C ARG A 525 -7.40 27.50 7.59
N PHE A 526 -6.43 28.12 8.27
CA PHE A 526 -5.17 27.51 8.65
C PHE A 526 -5.37 26.25 9.49
N ARG A 527 -6.25 26.31 10.51
CA ARG A 527 -6.57 25.16 11.36
C ARG A 527 -7.32 24.07 10.59
N LEU A 528 -8.26 24.45 9.74
CA LEU A 528 -9.05 23.51 8.94
C LEU A 528 -8.19 22.72 7.94
N GLU A 529 -7.28 23.42 7.26
CA GLU A 529 -6.29 22.82 6.36
C GLU A 529 -5.37 21.85 7.12
N ALA A 530 -4.84 22.27 8.28
CA ALA A 530 -4.02 21.41 9.13
C ALA A 530 -4.77 20.15 9.57
N ARG A 531 -6.02 20.30 10.06
CA ARG A 531 -6.89 19.17 10.45
C ARG A 531 -7.18 18.22 9.30
N ALA A 532 -7.32 18.73 8.08
CA ALA A 532 -7.58 17.90 6.92
C ALA A 532 -6.36 17.06 6.51
N ARG A 533 -5.17 17.68 6.48
CA ARG A 533 -3.95 17.07 5.92
C ARG A 533 -3.06 16.35 6.93
N LEU A 534 -3.08 16.71 8.21
CA LEU A 534 -2.17 16.17 9.22
C LEU A 534 -2.88 15.16 10.13
N PRO A 535 -2.78 13.85 9.86
CA PRO A 535 -3.55 12.83 10.59
C PRO A 535 -3.09 12.58 12.02
N ALA A 536 -1.88 13.03 12.37
CA ALA A 536 -1.37 12.97 13.73
C ALA A 536 -1.83 14.16 14.59
N LEU A 537 -2.56 15.13 14.02
CA LEU A 537 -3.10 16.24 14.78
C LEU A 537 -4.23 15.73 15.68
N GLY A 538 -4.10 15.99 16.98
CA GLY A 538 -5.09 15.60 17.99
C GLY A 538 -6.31 16.53 17.99
N THR A 539 -6.97 16.61 19.15
CA THR A 539 -8.09 17.54 19.36
C THR A 539 -7.65 18.99 19.56
N SER A 540 -6.39 19.19 19.97
CA SER A 540 -5.78 20.52 20.09
C SER A 540 -5.21 20.96 18.75
N GLU A 541 -5.47 22.22 18.40
CA GLU A 541 -5.07 22.85 17.14
C GLU A 541 -4.19 24.07 17.40
N ALA A 542 -3.48 24.05 18.53
CA ALA A 542 -2.47 25.04 18.80
C ALA A 542 -1.35 24.92 17.74
N PRO A 543 -0.70 26.04 17.37
CA PRO A 543 0.42 26.03 16.43
C PRO A 543 1.50 24.97 16.76
N ASP A 544 1.81 24.75 18.04
CA ASP A 544 2.76 23.71 18.48
C ASP A 544 2.33 22.27 18.12
N ASP A 545 1.03 21.97 18.25
CA ASP A 545 0.48 20.66 17.91
C ASP A 545 0.51 20.44 16.39
N ILE A 546 0.19 21.49 15.62
CA ILE A 546 0.30 21.48 14.15
C ILE A 546 1.75 21.26 13.72
N PHE A 547 2.71 21.93 14.36
CA PHE A 547 4.14 21.72 14.10
C PHE A 547 4.58 20.28 14.40
N THR A 548 4.08 19.71 15.50
CA THR A 548 4.38 18.32 15.89
C THR A 548 3.83 17.34 14.86
N ALA A 549 2.57 17.53 14.44
CA ALA A 549 1.94 16.70 13.43
C ALA A 549 2.62 16.84 12.05
N MET A 550 3.05 18.06 11.69
CA MET A 550 3.86 18.33 10.51
C MET A 550 5.20 17.56 10.58
N SER A 551 5.89 17.58 11.72
CA SER A 551 7.17 16.86 11.90
C SER A 551 7.01 15.34 11.72
N LEU A 552 5.91 14.76 12.19
CA LEU A 552 5.58 13.36 11.96
C LEU A 552 5.28 13.08 10.47
N GLN A 553 4.58 13.98 9.80
CA GLN A 553 4.33 13.86 8.36
C GLN A 553 5.64 13.92 7.54
N ARG A 554 6.59 14.78 7.92
CA ARG A 554 7.95 14.83 7.33
C ARG A 554 8.67 13.49 7.47
N MET A 555 8.56 12.83 8.62
CA MET A 555 9.16 11.51 8.85
C MET A 555 8.55 10.46 7.91
N ARG A 556 7.22 10.50 7.72
CA ARG A 556 6.52 9.61 6.79
C ARG A 556 6.97 9.81 5.35
N LEU A 557 7.05 11.06 4.88
CA LEU A 557 7.49 11.35 3.51
C LEU A 557 8.91 10.83 3.24
N SER A 558 9.83 11.00 4.21
CA SER A 558 11.19 10.46 4.08
C SER A 558 11.21 8.92 4.10
N ASN A 559 10.54 8.26 5.05
CA ASN A 559 10.58 6.81 5.17
C ASN A 559 9.78 6.06 4.10
N ASP A 560 8.59 6.54 3.76
CA ASP A 560 7.68 5.83 2.85
C ASP A 560 7.94 6.15 1.39
N GLN A 561 8.30 7.40 1.07
CA GLN A 561 8.51 7.87 -0.31
C GLN A 561 9.98 8.13 -0.66
N GLN A 562 10.91 8.00 0.30
CA GLN A 562 12.35 8.22 0.10
C GLN A 562 12.67 9.60 -0.51
N VAL A 563 11.90 10.62 -0.11
CA VAL A 563 12.11 12.00 -0.58
C VAL A 563 13.50 12.49 -0.13
N PRO A 564 14.36 12.97 -1.04
CA PRO A 564 15.69 13.44 -0.67
C PRO A 564 15.66 14.61 0.33
N GLU A 565 16.61 14.62 1.25
CA GLU A 565 16.64 15.58 2.36
C GLU A 565 17.70 16.68 2.18
N TRP A 566 17.41 17.87 2.71
CA TRP A 566 18.29 19.02 2.79
C TRP A 566 18.72 19.24 4.24
N ALA A 567 20.02 19.16 4.49
CA ALA A 567 20.64 19.32 5.82
C ALA A 567 20.70 20.78 6.32
N GLY A 568 19.89 21.66 5.74
CA GLY A 568 19.83 23.07 6.10
C GLY A 568 20.93 23.93 5.47
N PRO A 569 20.94 25.24 5.78
CA PRO A 569 21.96 26.13 5.27
C PRO A 569 23.32 25.75 5.88
N THR A 570 24.33 25.52 5.05
CA THR A 570 25.71 25.34 5.51
C THR A 570 26.08 26.52 6.42
N PRO A 571 26.62 26.27 7.63
CA PRO A 571 27.14 27.36 8.45
C PRO A 571 28.17 28.15 7.64
N PRO A 572 28.24 29.48 7.78
CA PRO A 572 29.26 30.25 7.10
C PRO A 572 30.63 29.68 7.48
N THR A 573 31.40 29.23 6.49
CA THR A 573 32.85 29.00 6.61
C THR A 573 33.56 30.29 6.95
#